data_AF-A0A1H5ZWF5-F1
#
_entry.id   AF-A0A1H5ZWF5-F1
#
_cell.length_a   1.000
_cell.length_b   1.000
_cell.length_c   1.000
_cell.angle_alpha   90.00
_cell.angle_beta   90.00
_cell.angle_gamma   90.00
#
_symmetry.space_group_name_H-M   'P 1'
#
loop_
_entity.id
_entity.type
_entity.pdbx_description
1 polymer ?
#
loop_
_entity_poly.entity_id
_entity_poly.type
_entity_poly.pdbx_seq_one_letter_code
_entity_poly.pdbx_strand_id
1 'polypeptide(L)'
;MLIRTLVIAAMGLTLLPATSASVEDPVYLVAGLRGANEVGAPGDPDGLATVALKISGDDVSFAIRWDRIDGPKAAHIHLGARGTNGDVRLDLLQGRLPKTALGVAGTAKADPALVAALVANPNGFYANLHNDAFESGAVRGQFHRLNRAIDLRGVLHGADQATISSRLDGWWLRPASATSMAFTATWSGVLPPVSGHIEGVPFGAVASAELFEDPDGLQPNLTGLAGEAPVDKALLKRIVNQPQAFDAVLRSLEGGVVRERLSTVPPKHPRALTADVLLGAQIYACTRQPGGSLAFTQFDVSAKLRRSIDHSFVQPVTGPPQWIAPDHSAVRGAVVSRTPNGDGNIPELVLDATQAGAGAGLLAHATQILRLNTKGGVAPSGTCVEGSKASVLYNADYLFLG
;
A
#
# COMPACT_ATOMS: atom_id res chain seq x y z
N MET A 1 14.80 17.53 -86.43
CA MET A 1 14.71 18.22 -85.13
C MET A 1 13.28 18.05 -84.63
N LEU A 2 13.02 17.04 -83.80
CA LEU A 2 11.70 16.77 -83.20
C LEU A 2 11.92 16.57 -81.70
N ILE A 3 11.36 17.45 -80.89
CA ILE A 3 11.40 17.40 -79.42
C ILE A 3 10.25 16.49 -78.97
N ARG A 4 10.57 15.41 -78.25
CA ARG A 4 9.60 14.54 -77.58
C ARG A 4 9.54 14.93 -76.10
N THR A 5 8.42 15.45 -75.67
CA THR A 5 8.11 15.77 -74.27
C THR A 5 7.73 14.49 -73.52
N LEU A 6 8.43 14.18 -72.42
CA LEU A 6 8.14 13.07 -71.52
C LEU A 6 7.20 13.56 -70.42
N VAL A 7 6.03 12.93 -70.26
CA VAL A 7 5.10 13.16 -69.15
C VAL A 7 5.36 12.10 -68.08
N ILE A 8 5.72 12.54 -66.86
CA ILE A 8 5.89 11.67 -65.70
C ILE A 8 4.56 11.66 -64.91
N ALA A 9 3.96 10.48 -64.76
CA ALA A 9 2.78 10.29 -63.91
C ALA A 9 3.21 10.06 -62.45
N ALA A 10 2.73 10.89 -61.53
CA ALA A 10 2.95 10.73 -60.10
C ALA A 10 1.93 9.74 -59.50
N MET A 11 2.40 8.61 -58.99
CA MET A 11 1.61 7.69 -58.16
C MET A 11 1.46 8.29 -56.75
N GLY A 12 0.24 8.64 -56.36
CA GLY A 12 -0.09 9.08 -55.00
C GLY A 12 -0.15 7.89 -54.04
N LEU A 13 0.73 7.88 -53.04
CA LEU A 13 0.72 6.93 -51.93
C LEU A 13 -0.28 7.40 -50.86
N THR A 14 -1.43 6.72 -50.71
CA THR A 14 -2.37 7.00 -49.63
C THR A 14 -1.87 6.36 -48.33
N LEU A 15 -1.30 7.18 -47.44
CA LEU A 15 -1.02 6.78 -46.06
C LEU A 15 -2.34 6.64 -45.28
N LEU A 16 -2.62 5.44 -44.79
CA LEU A 16 -3.64 5.22 -43.77
C LEU A 16 -3.12 5.75 -42.43
N PRO A 17 -3.93 6.47 -41.64
CA PRO A 17 -3.51 6.93 -40.33
C PRO A 17 -3.30 5.73 -39.40
N ALA A 18 -2.12 5.61 -38.81
CA ALA A 18 -1.88 4.69 -37.72
C ALA A 18 -2.72 5.14 -36.52
N THR A 19 -3.68 4.32 -36.11
CA THR A 19 -4.38 4.48 -34.83
C THR A 19 -3.37 4.20 -33.72
N SER A 20 -2.88 5.25 -33.07
CA SER A 20 -2.17 5.14 -31.80
C SER A 20 -3.13 4.51 -30.79
N ALA A 21 -2.83 3.29 -30.34
CA ALA A 21 -3.49 2.72 -29.18
C ALA A 21 -3.22 3.65 -27.99
N SER A 22 -4.27 4.24 -27.42
CA SER A 22 -4.18 4.94 -26.15
C SER A 22 -3.70 3.93 -25.11
N VAL A 23 -2.53 4.14 -24.52
CA VAL A 23 -2.14 3.42 -23.31
C VAL A 23 -3.18 3.81 -22.25
N GLU A 24 -4.05 2.89 -21.86
CA GLU A 24 -4.99 3.14 -20.77
C GLU A 24 -4.23 3.53 -19.51
N ASP A 25 -4.77 4.51 -18.77
CA ASP A 25 -4.20 4.92 -17.50
C ASP A 25 -4.14 3.73 -16.53
N PRO A 26 -3.04 3.55 -15.78
CA PRO A 26 -2.92 2.45 -14.84
C PRO A 26 -4.04 2.42 -13.81
N VAL A 27 -4.55 1.23 -13.50
CA VAL A 27 -5.56 1.01 -12.45
C VAL A 27 -4.87 0.63 -11.14
N TYR A 28 -5.28 1.27 -10.04
CA TYR A 28 -4.73 1.02 -8.71
C TYR A 28 -5.77 0.35 -7.82
N LEU A 29 -5.41 -0.80 -7.26
CA LEU A 29 -6.25 -1.57 -6.34
C LEU A 29 -5.51 -1.78 -5.03
N VAL A 30 -6.23 -1.73 -3.91
CA VAL A 30 -5.64 -1.94 -2.58
C VAL A 30 -6.54 -2.80 -1.71
N ALA A 31 -5.93 -3.72 -0.98
CA ALA A 31 -6.58 -4.52 0.05
C ALA A 31 -5.87 -4.30 1.40
N GLY A 32 -6.65 -4.14 2.47
CA GLY A 32 -6.20 -4.18 3.86
C GLY A 32 -6.61 -5.49 4.49
N LEU A 33 -5.64 -6.32 4.87
CA LEU A 33 -5.83 -7.70 5.26
C LEU A 33 -5.78 -7.85 6.79
N ARG A 34 -6.60 -8.75 7.33
CA ARG A 34 -6.65 -9.15 8.74
C ARG A 34 -6.86 -10.67 8.81
N GLY A 35 -6.32 -11.34 9.83
CA GLY A 35 -6.60 -12.78 10.02
C GLY A 35 -8.04 -13.06 10.44
N ALA A 36 -8.72 -12.07 11.04
CA ALA A 36 -10.16 -12.14 11.32
C ALA A 36 -11.05 -12.20 10.06
N ASN A 37 -10.48 -11.99 8.86
CA ASN A 37 -11.20 -12.10 7.59
C ASN A 37 -11.07 -13.47 6.92
N GLU A 38 -10.23 -14.37 7.47
CA GLU A 38 -10.11 -15.74 6.97
C GLU A 38 -11.43 -16.50 7.07
N VAL A 39 -11.61 -17.46 6.17
CA VAL A 39 -12.84 -18.26 6.07
C VAL A 39 -12.49 -19.74 6.06
N GLY A 40 -13.19 -20.50 6.90
CA GLY A 40 -13.01 -21.95 7.06
C GLY A 40 -11.97 -22.33 8.13
N ALA A 41 -10.95 -21.51 8.35
CA ALA A 41 -9.97 -21.65 9.43
C ALA A 41 -9.65 -20.27 10.04
N PRO A 42 -9.26 -20.20 11.33
CA PRO A 42 -8.81 -18.95 11.91
C PRO A 42 -7.47 -18.52 11.29
N GLY A 43 -7.38 -17.25 10.89
CA GLY A 43 -6.11 -16.63 10.54
C GLY A 43 -5.33 -16.14 11.75
N ASP A 44 -4.27 -15.39 11.47
CA ASP A 44 -3.44 -14.76 12.49
C ASP A 44 -4.28 -13.74 13.29
N PRO A 45 -4.45 -13.93 14.61
CA PRO A 45 -5.40 -13.17 15.40
C PRO A 45 -5.07 -11.68 15.46
N ASP A 46 -3.79 -11.32 15.35
CA ASP A 46 -3.34 -9.95 15.45
C ASP A 46 -2.63 -9.45 14.18
N GLY A 47 -2.35 -10.36 13.24
CA GLY A 47 -1.81 -10.07 11.92
C GLY A 47 -2.57 -9.02 11.09
N LEU A 48 -1.79 -8.22 10.37
CA LEU A 48 -2.27 -7.33 9.32
C LEU A 48 -1.34 -7.33 8.12
N ALA A 49 -1.90 -7.00 6.95
CA ALA A 49 -1.09 -6.67 5.79
C ALA A 49 -1.79 -5.66 4.89
N THR A 50 -1.03 -5.02 4.02
CA THR A 50 -1.52 -4.21 2.92
C THR A 50 -0.99 -4.80 1.62
N VAL A 51 -1.88 -5.02 0.66
CA VAL A 51 -1.52 -5.40 -0.72
C VAL A 51 -2.00 -4.28 -1.63
N ALA A 52 -1.08 -3.71 -2.40
CA ALA A 52 -1.38 -2.69 -3.40
C ALA A 52 -0.94 -3.16 -4.78
N LEU A 53 -1.80 -2.93 -5.78
CA LEU A 53 -1.58 -3.30 -7.17
C LEU A 53 -1.58 -2.04 -8.04
N LYS A 54 -0.70 -2.02 -9.03
CA LYS A 54 -0.75 -1.16 -10.19
C LYS A 54 -0.87 -2.04 -11.43
N ILE A 55 -1.98 -1.91 -12.13
CA ILE A 55 -2.30 -2.71 -13.32
C ILE A 55 -2.12 -1.83 -14.55
N SER A 56 -1.37 -2.31 -15.55
CA SER A 56 -1.13 -1.60 -16.81
C SER A 56 -1.15 -2.63 -17.94
N GLY A 57 -2.26 -2.72 -18.68
CA GLY A 57 -2.50 -3.85 -19.57
C GLY A 57 -2.55 -5.16 -18.79
N ASP A 58 -1.73 -6.14 -19.18
CA ASP A 58 -1.60 -7.44 -18.52
C ASP A 58 -0.50 -7.49 -17.43
N ASP A 59 0.23 -6.37 -17.23
CA ASP A 59 1.22 -6.23 -16.17
C ASP A 59 0.57 -5.82 -14.85
N VAL A 60 0.75 -6.66 -13.83
CA VAL A 60 0.36 -6.38 -12.44
C VAL A 60 1.61 -6.16 -11.62
N SER A 61 1.98 -4.90 -11.38
CA SER A 61 2.98 -4.57 -10.35
C SER A 61 2.33 -4.59 -8.98
N PHE A 62 3.00 -5.13 -7.97
CA PHE A 62 2.47 -5.22 -6.62
C PHE A 62 3.47 -4.76 -5.57
N ALA A 63 2.95 -4.29 -4.44
CA ALA A 63 3.66 -4.17 -3.18
C ALA A 63 2.83 -4.79 -2.05
N ILE A 64 3.50 -5.58 -1.22
CA ILE A 64 2.93 -6.27 -0.07
C ILE A 64 3.74 -5.86 1.15
N ARG A 65 3.07 -5.41 2.20
CA ARG A 65 3.68 -5.08 3.50
C ARG A 65 2.87 -5.74 4.60
N TRP A 66 3.52 -6.48 5.50
CA TRP A 66 2.85 -7.20 6.59
C TRP A 66 3.41 -6.83 7.95
N ASP A 67 2.55 -6.79 8.97
CA ASP A 67 2.95 -6.51 10.34
C ASP A 67 2.29 -7.53 11.27
N ARG A 68 3.09 -8.00 12.24
CA ARG A 68 2.70 -9.02 13.22
C ARG A 68 2.16 -10.32 12.61
N ILE A 69 2.79 -10.78 11.54
CA ILE A 69 2.68 -12.16 11.06
C ILE A 69 4.08 -12.71 10.77
N ASP A 70 4.25 -14.02 10.85
CA ASP A 70 5.45 -14.68 10.35
C ASP A 70 5.60 -14.46 8.83
N GLY A 71 6.85 -14.48 8.37
CA GLY A 71 7.22 -14.26 6.97
C GLY A 71 6.35 -15.07 5.99
N PRO A 72 5.61 -14.42 5.08
CA PRO A 72 4.78 -15.13 4.11
C PRO A 72 5.60 -16.06 3.22
N LYS A 73 5.10 -17.28 3.03
CA LYS A 73 5.62 -18.27 2.06
C LYS A 73 4.83 -18.29 0.75
N ALA A 74 3.63 -17.72 0.76
CA ALA A 74 2.81 -17.55 -0.42
C ALA A 74 1.89 -16.34 -0.29
N ALA A 75 1.58 -15.72 -1.43
CA ALA A 75 0.57 -14.67 -1.52
C ALA A 75 -0.15 -14.77 -2.87
N HIS A 76 -1.48 -14.69 -2.82
CA HIS A 76 -2.33 -14.92 -4.00
C HIS A 76 -3.43 -13.86 -4.13
N ILE A 77 -3.93 -13.70 -5.35
CA ILE A 77 -5.22 -13.09 -5.65
C ILE A 77 -6.22 -14.21 -5.94
N HIS A 78 -7.36 -14.17 -5.26
CA HIS A 78 -8.46 -15.11 -5.44
C HIS A 78 -9.70 -14.43 -6.01
N LEU A 79 -10.52 -15.18 -6.75
CA LEU A 79 -11.87 -14.76 -7.15
C LEU A 79 -12.88 -15.23 -6.11
N GLY A 80 -13.36 -14.33 -5.25
CA GLY A 80 -14.36 -14.64 -4.25
C GLY A 80 -14.91 -13.39 -3.55
N ALA A 81 -16.22 -13.37 -3.36
CA ALA A 81 -16.87 -12.35 -2.55
C ALA A 81 -16.46 -12.47 -1.07
N ARG A 82 -16.64 -11.37 -0.33
CA ARG A 82 -16.44 -11.34 1.13
C ARG A 82 -17.16 -12.51 1.80
N GLY A 83 -16.45 -13.17 2.72
CA GLY A 83 -17.00 -14.31 3.48
C GLY A 83 -17.05 -15.64 2.71
N THR A 84 -16.61 -15.69 1.44
CA THR A 84 -16.60 -16.92 0.64
C THR A 84 -15.18 -17.20 0.12
N ASN A 85 -14.72 -18.46 0.22
CA ASN A 85 -13.46 -18.89 -0.39
C ASN A 85 -13.63 -19.03 -1.91
N GLY A 86 -12.56 -18.75 -2.65
CA GLY A 86 -12.55 -18.77 -4.09
C GLY A 86 -11.26 -19.33 -4.68
N ASP A 87 -11.29 -19.65 -5.97
CA ASP A 87 -10.11 -20.16 -6.67
C ASP A 87 -8.99 -19.13 -6.67
N VAL A 88 -7.75 -19.61 -6.57
CA VAL A 88 -6.55 -18.81 -6.89
C VAL A 88 -6.61 -18.41 -8.36
N ARG A 89 -6.37 -17.13 -8.64
CA ARG A 89 -6.34 -16.57 -10.00
C ARG A 89 -4.99 -15.98 -10.38
N LEU A 90 -4.19 -15.52 -9.42
CA LEU A 90 -2.84 -15.02 -9.67
C LEU A 90 -1.93 -15.28 -8.47
N ASP A 91 -0.76 -15.85 -8.73
CA ASP A 91 0.30 -15.99 -7.74
C ASP A 91 1.15 -14.71 -7.71
N LEU A 92 1.32 -14.12 -6.52
CA LEU A 92 2.15 -12.93 -6.30
C LEU A 92 3.49 -13.30 -5.67
N LEU A 93 3.49 -14.27 -4.76
CA LEU A 93 4.66 -14.73 -4.02
C LEU A 93 4.59 -16.24 -3.86
N GLN A 94 5.71 -16.93 -4.05
CA GLN A 94 5.85 -18.36 -3.78
C GLN A 94 7.27 -18.71 -3.30
N GLY A 95 7.37 -19.23 -2.09
CA GLY A 95 8.63 -19.67 -1.50
C GLY A 95 9.05 -18.80 -0.32
N ARG A 96 10.22 -19.11 0.22
CA ARG A 96 10.74 -18.44 1.42
C ARG A 96 11.23 -17.03 1.09
N LEU A 97 11.30 -16.22 2.15
CA LEU A 97 11.87 -14.89 2.15
C LEU A 97 12.92 -14.80 3.26
N PRO A 98 13.87 -13.86 3.17
CA PRO A 98 14.79 -13.56 4.26
C PRO A 98 14.02 -13.26 5.55
N LYS A 99 14.56 -13.70 6.71
CA LYS A 99 13.91 -13.49 8.01
C LYS A 99 13.75 -12.01 8.38
N THR A 100 14.56 -11.14 7.81
CA THR A 100 14.49 -9.69 8.00
C THR A 100 13.37 -9.04 7.18
N ALA A 101 12.73 -9.78 6.27
CA ALA A 101 11.71 -9.26 5.37
C ALA A 101 10.42 -8.91 6.12
N LEU A 102 9.90 -7.74 5.80
CA LEU A 102 8.63 -7.20 6.30
C LEU A 102 7.73 -6.73 5.14
N GLY A 103 8.25 -6.71 3.91
CA GLY A 103 7.50 -6.40 2.70
C GLY A 103 8.25 -6.82 1.43
N VAL A 104 7.51 -7.03 0.35
CA VAL A 104 8.05 -7.30 -0.99
C VAL A 104 7.35 -6.44 -2.03
N ALA A 105 8.06 -6.13 -3.12
CA ALA A 105 7.46 -5.65 -4.35
C ALA A 105 7.87 -6.56 -5.50
N GLY A 106 7.03 -6.60 -6.53
CA GLY A 106 7.28 -7.44 -7.70
C GLY A 106 6.33 -7.14 -8.84
N THR A 107 6.43 -7.95 -9.88
CA THR A 107 5.54 -7.92 -11.03
C THR A 107 4.99 -9.31 -11.31
N ALA A 108 3.79 -9.40 -11.86
CA ALA A 108 3.20 -10.63 -12.35
C ALA A 108 2.47 -10.35 -13.65
N LYS A 109 2.52 -11.31 -14.58
CA LYS A 109 1.66 -11.29 -15.77
C LYS A 109 0.34 -11.95 -15.44
N ALA A 110 -0.76 -11.29 -15.79
CA ALA A 110 -2.10 -11.79 -15.57
C ALA A 110 -2.83 -12.05 -16.89
N ASP A 111 -3.72 -13.04 -16.90
CA ASP A 111 -4.62 -13.25 -18.04
C ASP A 111 -5.48 -11.98 -18.29
N PRO A 112 -5.64 -11.52 -19.54
CA PRO A 112 -6.42 -10.31 -19.83
C PRO A 112 -7.88 -10.37 -19.35
N ALA A 113 -8.51 -11.54 -19.35
CA ALA A 113 -9.86 -11.71 -18.82
C ALA A 113 -9.89 -11.62 -17.29
N LEU A 114 -8.85 -12.12 -16.60
CA LEU A 114 -8.66 -11.89 -15.17
C LEU A 114 -8.51 -10.40 -14.87
N VAL A 115 -7.65 -9.68 -15.62
CA VAL A 115 -7.46 -8.24 -15.44
C VAL A 115 -8.79 -7.50 -15.62
N ALA A 116 -9.53 -7.79 -16.71
CA ALA A 116 -10.82 -7.16 -16.97
C ALA A 116 -11.82 -7.40 -15.82
N ALA A 117 -11.91 -8.63 -15.31
CA ALA A 117 -12.79 -8.97 -14.20
C ALA A 117 -12.36 -8.26 -12.88
N LEU A 118 -11.07 -8.26 -12.57
CA LEU A 118 -10.50 -7.62 -11.38
C LEU A 118 -10.70 -6.10 -11.39
N VAL A 119 -10.53 -5.46 -12.55
CA VAL A 119 -10.73 -4.01 -12.75
C VAL A 119 -12.21 -3.62 -12.67
N ALA A 120 -13.10 -4.47 -13.20
CA ALA A 120 -14.54 -4.23 -13.21
C ALA A 120 -15.20 -4.44 -11.85
N ASN A 121 -14.76 -5.44 -11.09
CA ASN A 121 -15.32 -5.77 -9.77
C ASN A 121 -14.23 -6.13 -8.76
N PRO A 122 -13.42 -5.16 -8.30
CA PRO A 122 -12.31 -5.43 -7.37
C PRO A 122 -12.80 -6.03 -6.04
N ASN A 123 -13.97 -5.63 -5.56
CA ASN A 123 -14.56 -6.17 -4.33
C ASN A 123 -14.98 -7.65 -4.45
N GLY A 124 -15.03 -8.20 -5.67
CA GLY A 124 -15.22 -9.62 -5.94
C GLY A 124 -13.93 -10.45 -5.85
N PHE A 125 -12.79 -9.81 -5.58
CA PHE A 125 -11.48 -10.44 -5.43
C PHE A 125 -10.86 -10.11 -4.08
N TYR A 126 -10.02 -11.00 -3.59
CA TYR A 126 -9.27 -10.80 -2.35
C TYR A 126 -7.82 -11.21 -2.49
N ALA A 127 -6.97 -10.57 -1.70
CA ALA A 127 -5.61 -11.03 -1.44
C ALA A 127 -5.60 -11.93 -0.20
N ASN A 128 -4.73 -12.93 -0.22
CA ASN A 128 -4.48 -13.82 0.91
C ASN A 128 -2.98 -14.11 1.02
N LEU A 129 -2.44 -14.07 2.24
CA LEU A 129 -1.05 -14.39 2.56
C LEU A 129 -1.02 -15.63 3.44
N HIS A 130 -0.06 -16.53 3.20
CA HIS A 130 0.10 -17.78 3.94
C HIS A 130 1.50 -17.85 4.53
N ASN A 131 1.64 -18.46 5.71
CA ASN A 131 2.92 -18.76 6.35
C ASN A 131 2.86 -20.18 6.95
N ASP A 132 3.91 -20.60 7.67
CA ASP A 132 3.99 -21.95 8.22
C ASP A 132 2.99 -22.20 9.35
N ALA A 133 2.65 -21.18 10.14
CA ALA A 133 1.66 -21.29 11.23
C ALA A 133 0.22 -21.29 10.70
N PHE A 134 -0.04 -20.61 9.58
CA PHE A 134 -1.36 -20.41 9.00
C PHE A 134 -1.37 -20.82 7.53
N GLU A 135 -1.30 -22.12 7.28
CA GLU A 135 -1.20 -22.68 5.91
C GLU A 135 -2.47 -22.42 5.07
N SER A 136 -3.64 -22.37 5.70
CA SER A 136 -4.91 -22.05 5.03
C SER A 136 -5.12 -20.56 4.78
N GLY A 137 -4.25 -19.70 5.35
CA GLY A 137 -4.35 -18.24 5.25
C GLY A 137 -4.04 -17.58 6.59
N ALA A 138 -3.00 -16.74 6.64
CA ALA A 138 -2.65 -15.92 7.78
C ALA A 138 -3.52 -14.65 7.84
N VAL A 139 -3.65 -13.95 6.71
CA VAL A 139 -4.44 -12.72 6.60
C VAL A 139 -5.10 -12.60 5.23
N ARG A 140 -6.32 -12.06 5.20
CA ARG A 140 -7.17 -11.90 4.01
C ARG A 140 -7.84 -10.52 3.94
N GLY A 141 -8.12 -10.03 2.73
CA GLY A 141 -8.81 -8.76 2.53
C GLY A 141 -9.27 -8.54 1.08
N GLN A 142 -10.44 -7.92 0.90
CA GLN A 142 -10.98 -7.60 -0.43
C GLN A 142 -10.25 -6.41 -1.06
N PHE A 143 -10.19 -6.37 -2.39
CA PHE A 143 -9.62 -5.24 -3.12
C PHE A 143 -10.63 -4.10 -3.28
N HIS A 144 -10.14 -2.88 -3.16
CA HIS A 144 -10.86 -1.65 -3.46
C HIS A 144 -10.12 -0.87 -4.55
N ARG A 145 -10.88 -0.25 -5.46
CA ARG A 145 -10.31 0.61 -6.50
C ARG A 145 -10.05 2.01 -5.97
N LEU A 146 -8.85 2.51 -6.22
CA LEU A 146 -8.48 3.90 -5.97
C LEU A 146 -8.81 4.77 -7.19
N ASN A 147 -9.11 6.04 -6.96
CA ASN A 147 -9.29 7.06 -8.00
C ASN A 147 -8.08 8.02 -8.10
N ARG A 148 -6.98 7.71 -7.41
CA ARG A 148 -5.70 8.43 -7.50
C ARG A 148 -4.59 7.43 -7.72
N ALA A 149 -3.57 7.85 -8.46
CA ALA A 149 -2.34 7.08 -8.55
C ALA A 149 -1.62 7.07 -7.20
N ILE A 150 -0.97 5.95 -6.90
CA ILE A 150 -0.10 5.80 -5.73
C ILE A 150 1.26 5.27 -6.17
N ASP A 151 2.27 5.50 -5.36
CA ASP A 151 3.56 4.83 -5.53
C ASP A 151 3.61 3.60 -4.62
N LEU A 152 3.78 2.44 -5.22
CA LEU A 152 3.87 1.15 -4.53
C LEU A 152 5.06 1.09 -3.57
N ARG A 153 6.12 1.88 -3.79
CA ARG A 153 7.27 1.96 -2.88
C ARG A 153 6.88 2.57 -1.53
N GLY A 154 5.90 3.48 -1.50
CA GLY A 154 5.33 3.99 -0.26
C GLY A 154 4.65 2.90 0.56
N VAL A 155 3.97 1.95 -0.10
CA VAL A 155 3.38 0.76 0.53
C VAL A 155 4.46 -0.20 1.03
N LEU A 156 5.46 -0.48 0.19
CA LEU A 156 6.60 -1.33 0.53
C LEU A 156 7.38 -0.80 1.75
N HIS A 157 7.61 0.50 1.83
CA HIS A 157 8.33 1.11 2.94
C HIS A 157 7.46 1.24 4.20
N GLY A 158 6.21 1.66 4.03
CA GLY A 158 5.26 1.92 5.10
C GLY A 158 5.25 3.38 5.56
N ALA A 159 4.92 3.58 6.85
CA ALA A 159 4.50 4.88 7.37
C ALA A 159 5.66 5.78 7.82
N ASP A 160 6.80 5.19 8.14
CA ASP A 160 7.90 5.90 8.75
C ASP A 160 8.79 6.51 7.67
N GLN A 161 9.38 7.66 7.97
CA GLN A 161 10.18 8.38 6.97
C GLN A 161 11.61 7.84 6.93
N ALA A 162 12.09 7.53 5.73
CA ALA A 162 13.49 7.26 5.48
C ALA A 162 14.32 8.53 5.74
N THR A 163 15.44 8.37 6.41
CA THR A 163 16.36 9.46 6.75
C THR A 163 17.58 9.48 5.83
N ILE A 164 17.80 8.39 5.09
CA ILE A 164 18.91 8.18 4.17
C ILE A 164 18.33 7.55 2.91
N SER A 165 18.79 8.00 1.74
CA SER A 165 18.58 7.30 0.47
C SER A 165 19.88 7.10 -0.26
N SER A 166 19.88 6.20 -1.25
CA SER A 166 20.95 6.11 -2.23
C SER A 166 20.78 7.14 -3.36
N ARG A 167 21.87 7.46 -4.07
CA ARG A 167 21.86 8.47 -5.15
C ARG A 167 20.95 8.14 -6.34
N LEU A 168 20.75 6.85 -6.65
CA LEU A 168 19.83 6.41 -7.71
C LEU A 168 18.45 6.07 -7.15
N ASP A 169 18.21 6.40 -5.88
CA ASP A 169 16.96 6.15 -5.17
C ASP A 169 16.59 4.66 -5.08
N GLY A 170 17.49 3.72 -5.33
CA GLY A 170 17.23 2.28 -5.18
C GLY A 170 17.09 1.83 -3.72
N TRP A 171 17.56 2.64 -2.76
CA TRP A 171 17.53 2.32 -1.34
C TRP A 171 16.98 3.46 -0.50
N TRP A 172 16.08 3.12 0.43
CA TRP A 172 15.58 3.98 1.51
C TRP A 172 15.88 3.34 2.86
N LEU A 173 16.51 4.08 3.76
CA LEU A 173 17.01 3.57 5.02
C LEU A 173 16.66 4.51 6.18
N ARG A 174 16.44 3.92 7.35
CA ARG A 174 16.34 4.66 8.62
C ARG A 174 16.76 3.78 9.80
N PRO A 175 17.26 4.38 10.90
CA PRO A 175 17.31 3.68 12.18
C PRO A 175 15.91 3.22 12.59
N ALA A 176 15.78 1.95 12.98
CA ALA A 176 14.56 1.42 13.59
C ALA A 176 14.69 1.35 15.11
N SER A 177 15.90 1.11 15.60
CA SER A 177 16.27 1.21 17.01
C SER A 177 17.72 1.69 17.14
N ALA A 178 18.30 1.59 18.34
CA ALA A 178 19.72 1.85 18.55
C ALA A 178 20.64 0.76 17.94
N THR A 179 20.09 -0.38 17.53
CA THR A 179 20.82 -1.57 17.05
C THR A 179 20.16 -2.23 15.84
N SER A 180 19.22 -1.55 15.18
CA SER A 180 18.57 -2.06 13.98
C SER A 180 18.29 -0.95 12.97
N MET A 181 18.30 -1.33 11.70
CA MET A 181 18.03 -0.47 10.57
C MET A 181 16.87 -1.04 9.76
N ALA A 182 15.85 -0.21 9.54
CA ALA A 182 14.82 -0.50 8.56
C ALA A 182 15.32 -0.09 7.17
N PHE A 183 15.03 -0.91 6.18
CA PHE A 183 15.44 -0.71 4.80
C PHE A 183 14.32 -0.99 3.82
N THR A 184 14.43 -0.37 2.66
CA THR A 184 13.70 -0.73 1.45
C THR A 184 14.70 -0.67 0.31
N ALA A 185 14.88 -1.80 -0.38
CA ALA A 185 15.67 -1.93 -1.57
C ALA A 185 14.74 -2.21 -2.75
N THR A 186 14.94 -1.53 -3.86
CA THR A 186 14.24 -1.79 -5.13
C THR A 186 15.26 -1.91 -6.23
N TRP A 187 15.04 -2.82 -7.16
CA TRP A 187 15.95 -3.09 -8.27
C TRP A 187 15.19 -3.30 -9.57
N SER A 188 15.87 -3.05 -10.68
CA SER A 188 15.37 -3.33 -12.02
C SER A 188 16.53 -3.72 -12.93
N GLY A 189 16.23 -4.51 -13.98
CA GLY A 189 17.22 -4.88 -14.98
C GLY A 189 18.38 -5.74 -14.47
N VAL A 190 18.24 -6.35 -13.30
CA VAL A 190 19.23 -7.26 -12.71
C VAL A 190 18.58 -8.57 -12.33
N LEU A 191 19.39 -9.64 -12.35
CA LEU A 191 18.99 -10.92 -11.79
C LEU A 191 18.63 -10.77 -10.30
N PRO A 192 17.76 -11.64 -9.76
CA PRO A 192 17.34 -11.54 -8.37
C PRO A 192 18.53 -11.47 -7.42
N PRO A 193 18.53 -10.51 -6.48
CA PRO A 193 19.57 -10.42 -5.49
C PRO A 193 19.59 -11.66 -4.59
N VAL A 194 20.80 -12.10 -4.24
CA VAL A 194 21.08 -13.07 -3.17
C VAL A 194 21.39 -12.38 -1.86
N SER A 195 21.82 -11.12 -1.90
CA SER A 195 22.13 -10.38 -0.70
C SER A 195 21.98 -8.88 -0.93
N GLY A 196 21.80 -8.18 0.18
CA GLY A 196 21.77 -6.74 0.21
C GLY A 196 22.40 -6.24 1.49
N HIS A 197 23.44 -5.42 1.36
CA HIS A 197 24.24 -4.97 2.49
C HIS A 197 24.70 -3.54 2.31
N ILE A 198 25.10 -2.92 3.42
CA ILE A 198 25.80 -1.65 3.42
C ILE A 198 27.28 -1.94 3.63
N GLU A 199 28.15 -1.33 2.85
CA GLU A 199 29.60 -1.41 3.05
C GLU A 199 30.27 -0.05 2.88
N GLY A 200 31.38 0.13 3.58
CA GLY A 200 32.20 1.33 3.48
C GLY A 200 33.57 1.12 4.07
N VAL A 201 34.44 2.12 3.89
CA VAL A 201 35.80 2.11 4.44
C VAL A 201 36.02 3.33 5.34
N PRO A 202 35.20 3.54 6.39
CA PRO A 202 35.33 4.70 7.27
C PRO A 202 36.70 4.67 7.97
N PHE A 203 37.46 5.76 7.84
CA PHE A 203 38.79 5.92 8.45
C PHE A 203 39.79 4.80 8.08
N GLY A 204 39.66 4.20 6.89
CA GLY A 204 40.59 3.18 6.41
C GLY A 204 40.30 1.74 6.88
N ALA A 205 39.22 1.51 7.63
CA ALA A 205 38.79 0.16 8.04
C ALA A 205 37.51 -0.25 7.30
N VAL A 206 37.49 -1.46 6.75
CA VAL A 206 36.28 -2.03 6.11
C VAL A 206 35.22 -2.26 7.19
N ALA A 207 34.01 -1.78 6.93
CA ALA A 207 32.84 -2.03 7.76
C ALA A 207 31.65 -2.40 6.88
N SER A 208 30.89 -3.40 7.29
CA SER A 208 29.69 -3.85 6.59
C SER A 208 28.54 -4.18 7.55
N ALA A 209 27.32 -4.04 7.05
CA ALA A 209 26.09 -4.45 7.71
C ALA A 209 25.22 -5.21 6.70
N GLU A 210 24.99 -6.50 6.94
CA GLU A 210 24.08 -7.31 6.13
C GLU A 210 22.64 -6.93 6.46
N LEU A 211 21.82 -6.66 5.44
CA LEU A 211 20.42 -6.29 5.60
C LEU A 211 19.50 -7.48 5.26
N PHE A 212 19.86 -8.25 4.25
CA PHE A 212 19.19 -9.51 3.93
C PHE A 212 20.10 -10.44 3.14
N GLU A 213 19.87 -11.74 3.29
CA GLU A 213 20.54 -12.77 2.51
C GLU A 213 19.52 -13.86 2.16
N ASP A 214 19.59 -14.31 0.92
CA ASP A 214 18.91 -15.48 0.38
C ASP A 214 19.91 -16.24 -0.53
N PRO A 215 20.55 -17.30 -0.03
CA PRO A 215 21.61 -18.00 -0.76
C PRO A 215 21.15 -18.58 -2.11
N ASP A 216 19.85 -18.90 -2.23
CA ASP A 216 19.25 -19.45 -3.44
C ASP A 216 18.77 -18.35 -4.40
N GLY A 217 18.87 -17.08 -3.98
CA GLY A 217 18.37 -15.90 -4.68
C GLY A 217 16.89 -15.67 -4.43
N LEU A 218 16.51 -14.37 -4.36
CA LEU A 218 15.11 -13.99 -4.28
C LEU A 218 14.33 -14.46 -5.53
N GLN A 219 13.00 -14.54 -5.42
CA GLN A 219 12.16 -14.99 -6.53
C GLN A 219 12.30 -14.07 -7.76
N PRO A 220 12.32 -14.62 -8.99
CA PRO A 220 12.53 -13.85 -10.23
C PRO A 220 11.57 -12.69 -10.48
N ASN A 221 10.37 -12.78 -9.93
CA ASN A 221 9.32 -11.79 -10.12
C ASN A 221 9.43 -10.61 -9.13
N LEU A 222 10.29 -10.72 -8.11
CA LEU A 222 10.49 -9.66 -7.12
C LEU A 222 11.39 -8.57 -7.66
N THR A 223 10.99 -7.33 -7.38
CA THR A 223 11.66 -6.09 -7.76
C THR A 223 11.95 -5.20 -6.55
N GLY A 224 11.57 -5.63 -5.35
CA GLY A 224 11.89 -4.93 -4.11
C GLY A 224 11.69 -5.76 -2.86
N LEU A 225 12.42 -5.40 -1.82
CA LEU A 225 12.35 -5.97 -0.48
C LEU A 225 12.40 -4.84 0.54
N ALA A 226 11.52 -4.90 1.53
CA ALA A 226 11.62 -4.09 2.73
C ALA A 226 11.78 -4.98 3.95
N GLY A 227 12.50 -4.47 4.94
CA GLY A 227 12.81 -5.25 6.13
C GLY A 227 13.43 -4.43 7.24
N GLU A 228 13.75 -5.13 8.31
CA GLU A 228 14.53 -4.60 9.42
C GLU A 228 15.64 -5.59 9.77
N ALA A 229 16.87 -5.09 9.85
CA ALA A 229 18.05 -5.90 10.12
C ALA A 229 18.82 -5.37 11.33
N PRO A 230 19.43 -6.26 12.15
CA PRO A 230 20.32 -5.85 13.21
C PRO A 230 21.59 -5.20 12.62
N VAL A 231 22.02 -4.11 13.23
CA VAL A 231 23.27 -3.41 12.85
C VAL A 231 24.02 -3.07 14.13
N ASP A 232 25.33 -3.30 14.14
CA ASP A 232 26.18 -2.89 15.26
C ASP A 232 25.95 -1.41 15.61
N LYS A 233 25.83 -1.10 16.89
CA LYS A 233 25.48 0.24 17.37
C LYS A 233 26.48 1.31 16.92
N ALA A 234 27.78 0.99 16.93
CA ALA A 234 28.81 1.94 16.54
C ALA A 234 28.81 2.14 15.01
N LEU A 235 28.60 1.07 14.24
CA LEU A 235 28.45 1.14 12.79
C LEU A 235 27.19 1.92 12.39
N LEU A 236 26.03 1.64 13.00
CA LEU A 236 24.77 2.34 12.74
C LEU A 236 24.94 3.84 12.96
N LYS A 237 25.58 4.25 14.07
CA LYS A 237 25.87 5.67 14.34
C LYS A 237 26.75 6.30 13.25
N ARG A 238 27.72 5.56 12.70
CA ARG A 238 28.57 6.05 11.60
C ARG A 238 27.77 6.18 10.30
N ILE A 239 26.96 5.18 9.94
CA ILE A 239 26.12 5.23 8.74
C ILE A 239 25.17 6.43 8.79
N VAL A 240 24.52 6.67 9.93
CA VAL A 240 23.59 7.80 10.11
C VAL A 240 24.30 9.15 10.03
N ASN A 241 25.49 9.28 10.62
CA ASN A 241 26.20 10.56 10.67
C ASN A 241 26.98 10.87 9.38
N GLN A 242 27.39 9.86 8.63
CA GLN A 242 28.21 9.99 7.43
C GLN A 242 27.77 8.99 6.34
N PRO A 243 26.51 9.03 5.89
CA PRO A 243 26.00 8.06 4.91
C PRO A 243 26.86 8.04 3.63
N GLN A 244 27.37 9.18 3.18
CA GLN A 244 28.24 9.30 2.02
C GLN A 244 29.57 8.52 2.10
N ALA A 245 29.95 8.02 3.27
CA ALA A 245 31.11 7.13 3.42
C ALA A 245 30.80 5.67 3.07
N PHE A 246 29.53 5.35 2.81
CA PHE A 246 29.03 4.00 2.58
C PHE A 246 28.30 3.88 1.24
N ASP A 247 28.34 2.69 0.66
CA ASP A 247 27.49 2.27 -0.43
C ASP A 247 26.48 1.24 0.08
N ALA A 248 25.25 1.30 -0.42
CA ALA A 248 24.35 0.15 -0.40
C ALA A 248 24.62 -0.72 -1.63
N VAL A 249 24.64 -2.03 -1.43
CA VAL A 249 25.07 -2.99 -2.42
C VAL A 249 24.05 -4.11 -2.52
N LEU A 250 23.65 -4.45 -3.75
CA LEU A 250 22.94 -5.69 -4.08
C LEU A 250 23.90 -6.62 -4.82
N ARG A 251 23.92 -7.89 -4.45
CA ARG A 251 24.64 -8.95 -5.17
C ARG A 251 23.64 -9.94 -5.75
N SER A 252 23.86 -10.41 -6.98
CA SER A 252 23.04 -11.46 -7.61
C SER A 252 23.84 -12.75 -7.85
N LEU A 253 23.12 -13.85 -8.12
CA LEU A 253 23.68 -15.22 -8.27
C LEU A 253 24.85 -15.33 -9.27
N GLU A 254 24.87 -14.50 -10.33
CA GLU A 254 25.89 -14.53 -11.38
C GLU A 254 27.01 -13.49 -11.19
N GLY A 255 27.18 -12.99 -9.96
CA GLY A 255 28.21 -12.01 -9.64
C GLY A 255 27.88 -10.58 -10.07
N GLY A 256 26.63 -10.31 -10.48
CA GLY A 256 26.14 -8.96 -10.70
C GLY A 256 26.16 -8.18 -9.39
N VAL A 257 26.76 -6.99 -9.41
CA VAL A 257 26.82 -6.11 -8.24
C VAL A 257 26.25 -4.75 -8.62
N VAL A 258 25.14 -4.36 -7.98
CA VAL A 258 24.64 -3.00 -8.03
C VAL A 258 25.14 -2.27 -6.80
N ARG A 259 25.83 -1.16 -6.99
CA ARG A 259 26.38 -0.34 -5.91
C ARG A 259 25.83 1.07 -6.02
N GLU A 260 25.24 1.54 -4.94
CA GLU A 260 24.72 2.90 -4.87
C GLU A 260 25.24 3.62 -3.63
N ARG A 261 25.91 4.75 -3.87
CA ARG A 261 26.39 5.63 -2.81
C ARG A 261 25.23 6.17 -2.00
N LEU A 262 25.30 6.05 -0.68
CA LEU A 262 24.31 6.65 0.21
C LEU A 262 24.47 8.18 0.26
N SER A 263 23.36 8.86 0.54
CA SER A 263 23.21 10.31 0.51
C SER A 263 22.92 10.86 1.89
N THR A 264 23.40 12.07 2.16
CA THR A 264 23.05 12.87 3.34
C THR A 264 21.73 13.63 3.18
N VAL A 265 21.16 13.65 1.98
CA VAL A 265 19.89 14.31 1.69
C VAL A 265 18.77 13.34 2.02
N PRO A 266 17.92 13.61 3.03
CA PRO A 266 16.78 12.74 3.31
C PRO A 266 15.83 12.69 2.10
N PRO A 267 15.40 11.51 1.65
CA PRO A 267 14.47 11.40 0.54
C PRO A 267 13.11 12.00 0.92
N LYS A 268 12.47 12.66 -0.05
CA LYS A 268 11.02 12.83 -0.03
C LYS A 268 10.43 11.64 -0.74
N HIS A 269 9.69 10.81 0.00
CA HIS A 269 9.07 9.62 -0.55
C HIS A 269 7.58 9.56 -0.18
N PRO A 270 6.78 8.87 -1.01
CA PRO A 270 5.40 8.55 -0.70
C PRO A 270 5.32 7.68 0.56
N ARG A 271 4.18 7.74 1.25
CA ARG A 271 3.96 7.02 2.51
C ARG A 271 2.67 6.22 2.46
N ALA A 272 2.71 5.03 3.03
CA ALA A 272 1.51 4.26 3.34
C ALA A 272 1.42 4.02 4.84
N LEU A 273 0.32 4.44 5.45
CA LEU A 273 0.11 4.32 6.89
C LEU A 273 -1.17 3.56 7.19
N THR A 274 -1.04 2.46 7.93
CA THR A 274 -2.17 1.77 8.55
C THR A 274 -2.34 2.22 10.01
N ALA A 275 -3.55 2.64 10.38
CA ALA A 275 -3.93 3.00 11.73
C ALA A 275 -5.33 2.45 12.05
N ASP A 276 -5.42 1.51 12.99
CA ASP A 276 -6.71 0.98 13.42
C ASP A 276 -7.38 1.90 14.43
N VAL A 277 -8.72 1.82 14.48
CA VAL A 277 -9.53 2.49 15.48
C VAL A 277 -9.41 1.74 16.80
N LEU A 278 -8.82 2.41 17.80
CA LEU A 278 -8.66 1.89 19.16
C LEU A 278 -9.92 2.15 20.00
N LEU A 279 -10.52 3.33 19.81
CA LEU A 279 -11.79 3.72 20.40
C LEU A 279 -12.56 4.51 19.34
N GLY A 280 -13.76 4.07 18.99
CA GLY A 280 -14.56 4.72 17.94
C GLY A 280 -16.04 4.65 18.19
N ALA A 281 -16.73 5.76 17.94
CA ALA A 281 -18.18 5.85 17.92
C ALA A 281 -18.66 6.62 16.70
N GLN A 282 -19.63 6.04 15.97
CA GLN A 282 -20.46 6.76 15.02
C GLN A 282 -21.55 7.49 15.81
N ILE A 283 -21.70 8.78 15.57
CA ILE A 283 -22.69 9.61 16.24
C ILE A 283 -23.79 9.92 15.23
N TYR A 284 -25.01 9.56 15.60
CA TYR A 284 -26.22 9.76 14.81
C TYR A 284 -27.11 10.80 15.48
N ALA A 285 -27.81 11.59 14.68
CA ALA A 285 -28.90 12.45 15.14
C ALA A 285 -30.21 12.00 14.48
N CYS A 286 -31.27 11.95 15.27
CA CYS A 286 -32.60 11.68 14.75
C CYS A 286 -33.12 12.92 14.02
N THR A 287 -33.29 12.81 12.70
CA THR A 287 -33.72 13.90 11.83
C THR A 287 -34.96 13.51 11.05
N ARG A 288 -35.76 14.52 10.70
CA ARG A 288 -36.91 14.36 9.80
C ARG A 288 -36.42 14.08 8.37
N GLN A 289 -36.90 12.97 7.82
CA GLN A 289 -36.59 12.52 6.46
C GLN A 289 -37.51 13.20 5.45
N PRO A 290 -37.18 13.19 4.13
CA PRO A 290 -38.02 13.78 3.07
C PRO A 290 -39.47 13.26 3.02
N GLY A 291 -39.78 12.11 3.63
CA GLY A 291 -41.12 11.55 3.76
C GLY A 291 -41.84 11.85 5.08
N GLY A 292 -41.30 12.73 5.93
CA GLY A 292 -41.88 13.09 7.23
C GLY A 292 -41.61 12.09 8.37
N SER A 293 -41.10 10.89 8.06
CA SER A 293 -40.62 9.94 9.06
C SER A 293 -39.37 10.45 9.77
N LEU A 294 -39.14 9.96 10.99
CA LEU A 294 -37.93 10.23 11.75
C LEU A 294 -36.97 9.04 11.63
N ALA A 295 -35.69 9.31 11.39
CA ALA A 295 -34.65 8.30 11.35
C ALA A 295 -33.31 8.86 11.82
N PHE A 296 -32.44 7.98 12.32
CA PHE A 296 -31.07 8.33 12.65
C PHE A 296 -30.25 8.53 11.38
N THR A 297 -29.72 9.74 11.20
CA THR A 297 -28.78 10.09 10.12
C THR A 297 -27.41 10.40 10.70
N GLN A 298 -26.35 10.14 9.93
CA GLN A 298 -24.98 10.45 10.35
C GLN A 298 -24.90 11.92 10.80
N PHE A 299 -24.37 12.13 12.00
CA PHE A 299 -24.21 13.47 12.57
C PHE A 299 -22.73 13.82 12.78
N ASP A 300 -21.95 12.94 13.41
CA ASP A 300 -20.53 13.15 13.68
C ASP A 300 -19.82 11.79 13.89
N VAL A 301 -18.52 11.80 14.16
CA VAL A 301 -17.73 10.66 14.61
C VAL A 301 -16.83 11.11 15.74
N SER A 302 -16.60 10.23 16.71
CA SER A 302 -15.52 10.41 17.68
C SER A 302 -14.68 9.16 17.65
N ALA A 303 -13.45 9.27 17.16
CA ALA A 303 -12.54 8.14 17.17
C ALA A 303 -11.09 8.55 17.45
N LYS A 304 -10.41 7.68 18.20
CA LYS A 304 -8.95 7.69 18.40
C LYS A 304 -8.37 6.48 17.70
N LEU A 305 -7.53 6.74 16.72
CA LEU A 305 -6.81 5.72 15.97
C LEU A 305 -5.41 5.52 16.58
N ARG A 306 -4.75 4.43 16.18
CA ARG A 306 -3.32 4.21 16.42
C ARG A 306 -2.49 5.43 16.05
N ARG A 307 -1.32 5.56 16.68
CA ARG A 307 -0.44 6.75 16.58
C ARG A 307 -1.12 8.03 17.07
N SER A 308 -2.14 7.88 17.90
CA SER A 308 -2.91 8.97 18.52
C SER A 308 -3.55 9.92 17.50
N ILE A 309 -3.96 9.40 16.34
CA ILE A 309 -4.67 10.19 15.33
C ILE A 309 -6.13 10.37 15.79
N ASP A 310 -6.57 11.62 15.91
CA ASP A 310 -7.97 11.97 16.19
C ASP A 310 -8.77 11.98 14.90
N HIS A 311 -9.98 11.40 14.92
CA HIS A 311 -10.93 11.42 13.81
C HIS A 311 -12.28 12.01 14.26
N SER A 312 -12.70 13.06 13.58
CA SER A 312 -13.94 13.82 13.84
C SER A 312 -14.48 14.43 12.56
N PHE A 313 -15.63 15.12 12.62
CA PHE A 313 -16.04 16.04 11.56
C PHE A 313 -15.50 17.44 11.83
N VAL A 314 -15.18 18.18 10.76
CA VAL A 314 -14.86 19.61 10.86
C VAL A 314 -16.04 20.35 11.47
N GLN A 315 -15.79 21.27 12.40
CA GLN A 315 -16.85 22.08 13.01
C GLN A 315 -17.18 23.32 12.15
N PRO A 316 -18.48 23.68 12.02
CA PRO A 316 -19.65 22.94 12.48
C PRO A 316 -19.79 21.60 11.74
N VAL A 317 -20.31 20.56 12.41
CA VAL A 317 -20.33 19.13 11.96
C VAL A 317 -20.90 18.84 10.57
N THR A 318 -21.39 19.84 9.85
CA THR A 318 -21.71 19.76 8.42
C THR A 318 -20.45 19.70 7.53
N GLY A 319 -19.27 19.95 8.08
CA GLY A 319 -18.00 19.84 7.36
C GLY A 319 -17.58 18.39 7.06
N PRO A 320 -16.55 18.17 6.23
CA PRO A 320 -16.09 16.82 5.92
C PRO A 320 -15.47 16.13 7.14
N PRO A 321 -15.37 14.78 7.13
CA PRO A 321 -14.54 14.06 8.08
C PRO A 321 -13.08 14.55 8.00
N GLN A 322 -12.39 14.55 9.14
CA GLN A 322 -10.98 14.91 9.26
C GLN A 322 -10.22 13.93 10.15
N TRP A 323 -8.91 13.84 9.92
CA TRP A 323 -7.95 13.08 10.72
C TRP A 323 -6.80 14.00 11.10
N ILE A 324 -6.44 14.03 12.37
CA ILE A 324 -5.45 14.96 12.93
C ILE A 324 -4.43 14.14 13.72
N ALA A 325 -3.17 14.20 13.30
CA ALA A 325 -2.07 13.53 13.99
C ALA A 325 -1.43 14.45 15.06
N PRO A 326 -0.72 13.89 16.05
CA PRO A 326 -0.05 14.67 17.10
C PRO A 326 1.01 15.66 16.60
N ASP A 327 1.59 15.42 15.43
CA ASP A 327 2.55 16.32 14.77
C ASP A 327 1.87 17.49 14.03
N HIS A 328 0.56 17.67 14.22
CA HIS A 328 -0.29 18.68 13.60
C HIS A 328 -0.48 18.52 12.09
N SER A 329 0.02 17.43 11.48
CA SER A 329 -0.42 17.06 10.14
C SER A 329 -1.88 16.58 10.21
N ALA A 330 -2.68 16.98 9.23
CA ALA A 330 -4.09 16.63 9.18
C ALA A 330 -4.61 16.58 7.75
N VAL A 331 -5.64 15.75 7.53
CA VAL A 331 -6.33 15.60 6.25
C VAL A 331 -7.83 15.60 6.43
N ARG A 332 -8.56 16.04 5.40
CA ARG A 332 -10.01 15.96 5.27
C ARG A 332 -10.37 14.98 4.17
N GLY A 333 -11.49 14.28 4.33
CA GLY A 333 -11.92 13.22 3.42
C GLY A 333 -13.16 13.57 2.62
N ALA A 334 -13.17 13.23 1.33
CA ALA A 334 -14.35 13.23 0.48
C ALA A 334 -14.62 11.81 -0.01
N VAL A 335 -15.83 11.27 0.23
CA VAL A 335 -16.15 9.88 -0.13
C VAL A 335 -16.16 9.70 -1.65
N VAL A 336 -15.38 8.74 -2.13
CA VAL A 336 -15.29 8.32 -3.52
C VAL A 336 -16.16 7.09 -3.77
N SER A 337 -16.06 6.09 -2.91
CA SER A 337 -16.84 4.86 -3.02
C SER A 337 -17.29 4.34 -1.66
N ARG A 338 -18.37 3.54 -1.70
CA ARG A 338 -18.95 2.86 -0.54
C ARG A 338 -19.11 1.38 -0.88
N THR A 339 -18.48 0.51 -0.10
CA THR A 339 -18.59 -0.93 -0.25
C THR A 339 -19.27 -1.53 0.99
N PRO A 340 -20.38 -2.27 0.84
CA PRO A 340 -21.00 -2.98 1.97
C PRO A 340 -20.02 -3.95 2.64
N ASN A 341 -20.03 -4.02 3.98
CA ASN A 341 -19.16 -4.91 4.75
C ASN A 341 -19.96 -5.90 5.63
N GLY A 342 -21.02 -6.46 5.05
CA GLY A 342 -21.97 -7.32 5.76
C GLY A 342 -22.90 -6.54 6.70
N ASP A 343 -23.91 -7.25 7.19
CA ASP A 343 -24.92 -6.66 8.08
C ASP A 343 -24.31 -6.29 9.44
N GLY A 344 -24.82 -5.21 10.04
CA GLY A 344 -24.33 -4.71 11.32
C GLY A 344 -23.03 -3.91 11.27
N ASN A 345 -22.40 -3.78 10.09
CA ASN A 345 -21.18 -3.00 9.90
C ASN A 345 -21.41 -1.79 8.99
N ILE A 346 -20.85 -0.64 9.35
CA ILE A 346 -20.80 0.51 8.43
C ILE A 346 -20.02 0.16 7.17
N PRO A 347 -20.32 0.76 6.00
CA PRO A 347 -19.63 0.45 4.77
C PRO A 347 -18.14 0.80 4.84
N GLU A 348 -17.33 0.02 4.14
CA GLU A 348 -15.96 0.39 3.81
C GLU A 348 -15.98 1.55 2.81
N LEU A 349 -14.98 2.42 2.91
CA LEU A 349 -14.91 3.65 2.12
C LEU A 349 -13.56 3.75 1.43
N VAL A 350 -13.58 4.28 0.22
CA VAL A 350 -12.43 4.97 -0.37
C VAL A 350 -12.75 6.46 -0.35
N LEU A 351 -11.82 7.29 0.08
CA LEU A 351 -11.95 8.74 0.15
C LEU A 351 -10.75 9.44 -0.50
N ASP A 352 -11.03 10.52 -1.22
CA ASP A 352 -10.01 11.51 -1.58
C ASP A 352 -9.59 12.26 -0.32
N ALA A 353 -8.28 12.46 -0.15
CA ALA A 353 -7.71 13.16 0.99
C ALA A 353 -7.19 14.54 0.57
N THR A 354 -7.57 15.57 1.33
CA THR A 354 -7.08 16.94 1.16
C THR A 354 -6.34 17.38 2.42
N GLN A 355 -5.09 17.82 2.28
CA GLN A 355 -4.31 18.37 3.39
C GLN A 355 -5.06 19.52 4.07
N ALA A 356 -5.16 19.48 5.39
CA ALA A 356 -5.85 20.47 6.21
C ALA A 356 -5.01 21.01 7.38
N GLY A 357 -3.88 20.35 7.69
CA GLY A 357 -2.94 20.74 8.74
C GLY A 357 -1.55 21.06 8.20
N ALA A 358 -0.53 20.80 9.02
CA ALA A 358 0.87 21.00 8.66
C ALA A 358 1.24 20.27 7.34
N GLY A 359 2.06 20.94 6.52
CA GLY A 359 2.53 20.40 5.22
C GLY A 359 3.67 19.38 5.33
N ALA A 360 4.03 18.99 6.54
CA ALA A 360 4.93 17.89 6.85
C ALA A 360 4.35 17.08 8.01
N GLY A 361 4.79 15.83 8.16
CA GLY A 361 4.29 14.93 9.20
C GLY A 361 3.47 13.76 8.64
N LEU A 362 3.00 12.93 9.55
CA LEU A 362 2.43 11.61 9.34
C LEU A 362 1.34 11.57 8.25
N LEU A 363 0.47 12.60 8.20
CA LEU A 363 -0.66 12.67 7.27
C LEU A 363 -0.46 13.68 6.13
N ALA A 364 0.62 14.45 6.13
CA ALA A 364 0.74 15.65 5.28
C ALA A 364 0.71 15.40 3.76
N HIS A 365 0.99 14.16 3.33
CA HIS A 365 1.05 13.80 1.91
C HIS A 365 0.02 12.76 1.51
N ALA A 366 -0.90 12.38 2.42
CA ALA A 366 -1.95 11.46 2.06
C ALA A 366 -2.86 12.11 1.02
N THR A 367 -3.10 11.38 -0.09
CA THR A 367 -4.01 11.74 -1.18
C THR A 367 -5.23 10.82 -1.23
N GLN A 368 -5.15 9.67 -0.57
CA GLN A 368 -6.18 8.64 -0.47
C GLN A 368 -6.33 8.18 0.99
N ILE A 369 -7.56 7.91 1.40
CA ILE A 369 -7.88 7.28 2.69
C ILE A 369 -8.83 6.13 2.41
N LEU A 370 -8.51 4.95 2.94
CA LEU A 370 -9.43 3.83 2.97
C LEU A 370 -9.89 3.60 4.40
N ARG A 371 -11.20 3.37 4.59
CA ARG A 371 -11.77 2.81 5.81
C ARG A 371 -12.16 1.37 5.51
N LEU A 372 -11.44 0.43 6.11
CA LEU A 372 -11.50 -1.00 5.82
C LEU A 372 -11.86 -1.79 7.07
N ASN A 373 -12.23 -3.06 6.92
CA ASN A 373 -12.41 -4.03 8.01
C ASN A 373 -13.31 -3.49 9.14
N THR A 374 -14.39 -2.81 8.75
CA THR A 374 -15.31 -2.17 9.69
C THR A 374 -16.06 -3.20 10.53
N LYS A 375 -16.24 -2.92 11.82
CA LYS A 375 -17.08 -3.72 12.71
C LYS A 375 -18.01 -2.80 13.49
N GLY A 376 -19.32 -3.04 13.44
CA GLY A 376 -20.30 -2.22 14.13
C GLY A 376 -20.55 -0.85 13.48
N GLY A 377 -21.02 0.09 14.30
CA GLY A 377 -21.24 1.48 13.92
C GLY A 377 -22.52 1.77 13.16
N VAL A 378 -23.37 0.78 12.84
CA VAL A 378 -24.60 1.01 12.06
C VAL A 378 -25.59 1.86 12.86
N ALA A 379 -26.31 2.75 12.16
CA ALA A 379 -27.35 3.58 12.75
C ALA A 379 -28.40 2.71 13.49
N PRO A 380 -28.85 3.11 14.69
CA PRO A 380 -29.90 2.38 15.38
C PRO A 380 -31.17 2.30 14.53
N SER A 381 -31.79 1.12 14.50
CA SER A 381 -33.10 0.91 13.87
C SER A 381 -34.24 1.34 14.78
N GLY A 382 -35.42 1.61 14.20
CA GLY A 382 -36.65 1.88 14.93
C GLY A 382 -36.98 3.37 15.05
N THR A 383 -38.03 3.66 15.82
CA THR A 383 -38.49 5.04 16.04
C THR A 383 -37.53 5.81 16.92
N CYS A 384 -37.31 7.09 16.62
CA CYS A 384 -36.47 7.98 17.41
C CYS A 384 -37.18 9.32 17.68
N VAL A 385 -36.70 10.07 18.67
CA VAL A 385 -37.20 11.41 19.01
C VAL A 385 -36.36 12.44 18.26
N GLU A 386 -37.01 13.36 17.53
CA GLU A 386 -36.32 14.41 16.76
C GLU A 386 -35.32 15.18 17.64
N GLY A 387 -34.09 15.34 17.14
CA GLY A 387 -32.99 15.98 17.87
C GLY A 387 -32.24 15.09 18.88
N SER A 388 -32.76 13.90 19.20
CA SER A 388 -32.00 12.94 20.01
C SER A 388 -30.76 12.44 19.28
N LYS A 389 -29.71 12.11 20.05
CA LYS A 389 -28.46 11.57 19.52
C LYS A 389 -28.24 10.15 20.01
N ALA A 390 -27.64 9.33 19.16
CA ALA A 390 -27.20 7.99 19.49
C ALA A 390 -25.72 7.84 19.16
N SER A 391 -25.00 7.12 20.02
CA SER A 391 -23.59 6.80 19.85
C SER A 391 -23.48 5.28 19.68
N VAL A 392 -22.90 4.84 18.56
CA VAL A 392 -22.74 3.42 18.24
C VAL A 392 -21.26 3.11 18.06
N LEU A 393 -20.74 2.20 18.88
CA LEU A 393 -19.35 1.80 18.83
C LEU A 393 -19.00 1.16 17.49
N TYR A 394 -17.79 1.45 17.00
CA TYR A 394 -17.24 0.81 15.81
C TYR A 394 -15.73 0.62 15.90
N ASN A 395 -15.23 -0.37 15.17
CA ASN A 395 -13.83 -0.52 14.84
C ASN A 395 -13.66 -0.46 13.32
N ALA A 396 -12.46 -0.10 12.85
CA ALA A 396 -12.07 -0.10 11.45
C ALA A 396 -10.54 -0.01 11.35
N ASP A 397 -10.02 -0.34 10.18
CA ASP A 397 -8.66 -0.02 9.76
C ASP A 397 -8.68 1.18 8.84
N TYR A 398 -7.89 2.20 9.16
CA TYR A 398 -7.62 3.28 8.22
C TYR A 398 -6.30 3.07 7.53
N LEU A 399 -6.30 3.20 6.20
CA LEU A 399 -5.10 3.19 5.38
C LEU A 399 -4.98 4.54 4.66
N PHE A 400 -3.93 5.29 4.96
CA PHE A 400 -3.60 6.55 4.33
C PHE A 400 -2.50 6.30 3.30
N LEU A 401 -2.74 6.69 2.05
CA LEU A 401 -1.80 6.52 0.94
C LEU A 401 -1.51 7.89 0.33
N GLY A 402 -0.25 8.12 -0.03
CA GLY A 402 0.25 9.38 -0.58
C GLY A 402 1.29 9.17 -1.65
#